data_AF-A0A2H0BHV7-F1
#
_entry.id   AF-A0A2H0BHV7-F1
#
_cell.length_a   1.000
_cell.length_b   1.000
_cell.length_c   1.000
_cell.angle_alpha   90.00
_cell.angle_beta   90.00
_cell.angle_gamma   90.00
#
_symmetry.space_group_name_H-M   'P 1'
#
loop_
_entity.id
_entity.type
_entity.pdbx_description
1 polymer ?
#
loop_
_entity_poly.entity_id
_entity_poly.type
_entity_poly.pdbx_seq_one_letter_code
_entity_poly.pdbx_strand_id
1 'polypeptide(L)'
;MTNEQIESILGKGIETNGKVVKKSPAEITEAICQYYRIGKRSLLGDSRTRPLARPRQVLMYLLRTELGLPLEETGRLVGRDHT
;
A
#
# COMPACT_ATOMS: atom_id res chain seq x y z
N MET A 1 -14.94 36.41 6.04
CA MET A 1 -14.40 35.15 6.60
C MET A 1 -13.68 34.47 5.45
N THR A 2 -12.35 34.55 5.45
CA THR A 2 -11.50 34.23 4.31
C THR A 2 -11.24 32.72 4.23
N ASN A 3 -11.12 32.22 3.00
CA ASN A 3 -11.00 30.80 2.65
C ASN A 3 -9.76 30.09 3.26
N GLU A 4 -8.83 30.83 3.88
CA GLU A 4 -7.61 30.32 4.50
C GLU A 4 -7.85 29.34 5.66
N GLN A 5 -8.94 29.50 6.41
CA GLN A 5 -9.21 28.60 7.55
C GLN A 5 -9.69 27.21 7.10
N ILE A 6 -10.27 27.11 5.90
CA ILE A 6 -10.77 25.84 5.35
C ILE A 6 -9.61 25.02 4.78
N GLU A 7 -8.62 25.66 4.14
CA GLU A 7 -7.41 24.98 3.63
C GLU A 7 -6.56 24.41 4.77
N SER A 8 -6.54 25.06 5.94
CA SER A 8 -5.80 24.55 7.10
C SER A 8 -6.38 23.26 7.69
N ILE A 9 -7.68 22.99 7.48
CA ILE A 9 -8.34 21.79 8.01
C ILE A 9 -8.26 20.63 7.01
N LEU A 10 -8.24 20.92 5.70
CA LEU A 10 -8.16 19.89 4.65
C LEU A 10 -6.73 19.53 4.21
N GLY A 11 -5.73 20.38 4.47
CA GLY A 11 -4.44 20.34 3.77
C GLY A 11 -3.39 19.32 4.24
N LYS A 12 -3.54 18.63 5.38
CA LYS A 12 -2.50 17.72 5.85
C LYS A 12 -3.07 16.47 6.50
N GLY A 13 -2.87 15.36 5.79
CA GLY A 13 -3.10 14.02 6.29
C GLY A 13 -2.36 13.81 7.62
N ILE A 14 -3.14 13.39 8.62
CA ILE A 14 -2.74 12.64 9.83
C ILE A 14 -1.23 12.66 10.11
N GLU A 15 -0.77 13.74 10.73
CA GLU A 15 0.63 13.94 11.15
C GLU A 15 0.81 13.40 12.58
N THR A 16 1.21 12.13 12.72
CA THR A 16 1.71 11.63 14.00
C THR A 16 3.23 11.87 14.03
N ASN A 17 3.68 12.89 14.77
CA ASN A 17 5.10 13.15 15.09
C ASN A 17 6.07 13.55 13.95
N GLY A 18 5.64 14.35 12.96
CA GLY A 18 6.54 15.18 12.12
C GLY A 18 7.62 14.44 11.31
N LYS A 19 7.62 13.10 11.33
CA LYS A 19 8.48 12.25 10.53
C LYS A 19 7.57 11.67 9.47
N VAL A 20 7.68 12.15 8.23
CA VAL A 20 7.11 11.45 7.08
C VAL A 20 7.85 10.11 7.02
N VAL A 21 7.32 9.10 7.72
CA VAL A 21 7.84 7.74 7.64
C VAL A 21 7.44 7.27 6.26
N LYS A 22 8.30 7.49 5.27
CA LYS A 22 8.21 6.83 3.97
C LYS A 22 8.26 5.34 4.26
N LYS A 23 7.08 4.70 4.28
CA LYS A 23 6.98 3.27 4.47
C LYS A 23 7.62 2.60 3.27
N SER A 24 8.52 1.65 3.49
CA SER A 24 9.06 0.87 2.38
C SER A 24 7.99 -0.10 1.85
N PRO A 25 8.06 -0.53 0.58
CA PRO A 25 7.20 -1.59 0.07
C PRO A 25 7.24 -2.87 0.92
N ALA A 26 8.40 -3.15 1.52
CA ALA A 26 8.60 -4.28 2.43
C ALA A 26 7.77 -4.14 3.71
N GLU A 27 7.75 -2.95 4.33
CA GLU A 27 6.94 -2.69 5.53
C GLU A 27 5.45 -2.80 5.27
N ILE A 28 4.96 -2.26 4.14
CA ILE A 28 3.55 -2.38 3.75
C ILE A 28 3.19 -3.85 3.51
N THR A 29 4.06 -4.59 2.84
CA THR A 29 3.87 -6.03 2.59
C THR A 29 3.77 -6.81 3.90
N GLU A 30 4.64 -6.52 4.87
CA GLU A 30 4.64 -7.18 6.17
C GLU A 30 3.39 -6.84 6.99
N ALA A 31 2.96 -5.58 7.00
CA ALA A 31 1.72 -5.16 7.63
C ALA A 31 0.49 -5.89 7.06
N ILE A 32 0.42 -6.04 5.73
CA ILE A 32 -0.65 -6.82 5.07
C ILE A 32 -0.58 -8.30 5.43
N CYS A 33 0.62 -8.89 5.48
CA CYS A 33 0.80 -10.28 5.90
C CYS A 33 0.28 -10.51 7.32
N GLN A 34 0.59 -9.61 8.25
CA GLN A 34 0.14 -9.68 9.64
C GLN A 34 -1.38 -9.50 9.76
N TYR A 35 -1.94 -8.49 9.08
CA TYR A 35 -3.37 -8.18 9.13
C TYR A 35 -4.23 -9.34 8.59
N TYR A 36 -3.84 -9.91 7.45
CA TYR A 36 -4.56 -11.05 6.85
C TYR A 36 -4.12 -12.41 7.37
N ARG A 37 -3.11 -12.47 8.25
CA ARG A 37 -2.49 -13.70 8.76
C ARG A 37 -2.07 -14.66 7.65
N ILE A 38 -1.41 -14.13 6.63
CA ILE A 38 -0.92 -14.88 5.47
C ILE A 38 0.61 -14.80 5.40
N GLY A 39 1.22 -15.88 4.90
CA GLY A 39 2.66 -15.88 4.66
C GLY A 39 3.05 -15.01 3.46
N LYS A 40 4.18 -14.30 3.57
CA LYS A 40 4.73 -13.45 2.49
C LYS A 40 4.89 -14.20 1.16
N ARG A 41 5.35 -15.46 1.19
CA ARG A 41 5.45 -16.32 -0.02
C ARG A 41 4.10 -16.60 -0.67
N SER A 42 3.05 -16.71 0.14
CA SER A 42 1.70 -16.92 -0.36
C SER A 42 1.17 -15.63 -0.99
N LEU A 43 1.36 -14.50 -0.31
CA LEU A 43 0.96 -13.17 -0.80
C LEU A 43 1.68 -12.76 -2.09
N LEU A 44 2.98 -13.02 -2.22
CA LEU A 44 3.79 -12.66 -3.39
C LEU A 44 3.93 -13.80 -4.42
N GLY A 45 3.34 -14.97 -4.14
CA GLY A 45 3.37 -16.13 -5.04
C GLY A 45 2.24 -16.12 -6.07
N ASP A 46 2.33 -16.99 -7.07
CA ASP A 46 1.39 -17.04 -8.21
C ASP A 46 -0.04 -17.51 -7.85
N SER A 47 -0.21 -18.13 -6.67
CA SER A 47 -1.48 -18.76 -6.26
C SER A 47 -2.68 -17.81 -6.38
N ARG A 48 -3.59 -18.10 -7.31
CA ARG A 48 -4.78 -17.28 -7.62
C ARG A 48 -5.99 -17.57 -6.73
N THR A 49 -5.78 -18.20 -5.58
CA THR A 49 -6.86 -18.57 -4.68
C THR A 49 -7.61 -17.33 -4.18
N ARG A 50 -8.95 -17.43 -4.11
CA ARG A 50 -9.85 -16.35 -3.65
C ARG A 50 -9.40 -15.67 -2.34
N PRO A 51 -8.93 -16.39 -1.31
CA PRO A 51 -8.47 -15.78 -0.06
C PRO A 51 -7.25 -14.86 -0.20
N LEU A 52 -6.40 -15.08 -1.22
CA LEU A 52 -5.18 -14.29 -1.45
C LEU A 52 -5.41 -13.13 -2.43
N ALA A 53 -6.48 -13.17 -3.22
CA ALA A 53 -6.78 -12.14 -4.21
C ALA A 53 -7.04 -10.77 -3.56
N ARG A 54 -7.87 -10.74 -2.50
CA ARG A 54 -8.20 -9.52 -1.75
C ARG A 54 -6.96 -8.88 -1.08
N PRO A 55 -6.16 -9.62 -0.29
CA PRO A 55 -4.92 -9.09 0.28
C PRO A 55 -3.96 -8.49 -0.75
N ARG A 56 -3.80 -9.13 -1.92
CA ARG A 56 -2.95 -8.61 -3.00
C ARG A 56 -3.48 -7.31 -3.59
N GLN A 57 -4.78 -7.22 -3.85
CA GLN A 57 -5.38 -6.00 -4.38
C GLN A 57 -5.19 -4.82 -3.41
N VAL A 58 -5.34 -5.07 -2.10
CA VAL A 58 -5.09 -4.05 -1.07
C VAL A 58 -3.61 -3.66 -1.02
N LEU A 59 -2.69 -4.64 -1.09
CA LEU A 59 -1.26 -4.34 -1.17
C LEU A 59 -0.94 -3.47 -2.40
N MET A 60 -1.41 -3.85 -3.59
CA MET A 60 -1.18 -3.09 -4.83
C MET A 60 -1.78 -1.68 -4.75
N TYR A 61 -2.96 -1.53 -4.13
CA TYR A 61 -3.56 -0.22 -3.90
C TYR A 61 -2.67 0.66 -3.01
N LEU A 62 -2.23 0.15 -1.86
CA LEU A 62 -1.39 0.90 -0.93
C LEU A 62 -0.01 1.25 -1.52
N LEU A 63 0.60 0.34 -2.27
CA LEU A 63 1.85 0.62 -2.99
C LEU A 63 1.69 1.76 -3.99
N ARG A 64 0.52 1.90 -4.61
CA ARG A 64 0.23 2.99 -5.55
C ARG A 64 -0.16 4.29 -4.86
N THR A 65 -0.98 4.24 -3.81
CA THR A 65 -1.49 5.45 -3.15
C THR A 65 -0.51 6.03 -2.13
N GLU A 66 0.12 5.19 -1.33
CA GLU A 66 1.01 5.63 -0.26
C GLU A 66 2.44 5.87 -0.76
N LEU A 67 2.90 5.07 -1.72
CA LEU A 67 4.28 5.14 -2.23
C LEU A 67 4.39 5.70 -3.65
N GLY A 68 3.26 5.94 -4.32
CA GLY A 68 3.25 6.48 -5.68
C GLY A 68 3.88 5.56 -6.72
N LEU A 69 3.98 4.25 -6.45
CA LEU A 69 4.65 3.33 -7.38
C LEU A 69 3.87 3.18 -8.69
N PRO A 70 4.55 3.11 -9.84
CA PRO A 70 3.91 2.81 -11.11
C PRO A 70 3.34 1.38 -11.12
N LEU A 71 2.39 1.13 -12.03
CA LEU A 71 1.70 -0.15 -12.13
C LEU A 71 2.67 -1.31 -12.40
N GLU A 72 3.65 -1.10 -13.28
CA GLU A 72 4.67 -2.10 -13.64
C GLU A 72 5.54 -2.47 -12.45
N GLU A 73 6.02 -1.49 -11.69
CA GLU A 73 6.84 -1.73 -10.50
C GLU A 73 6.05 -2.44 -9.40
N THR A 74 4.79 -2.05 -9.22
CA THR A 74 3.87 -2.72 -8.28
C THR A 74 3.63 -4.18 -8.69
N GLY A 75 3.42 -4.46 -9.98
CA GLY A 75 3.26 -5.82 -10.51
C GLY A 75 4.51 -6.67 -10.30
N ARG A 76 5.69 -6.09 -10.55
CA ARG A 76 7.00 -6.73 -10.34
C ARG A 76 7.22 -7.11 -8.88
N LEU A 77 6.88 -6.22 -7.94
CA LEU A 77 6.98 -6.48 -6.49
C LEU A 77 6.06 -7.61 -6.01
N VAL A 78 4.87 -7.73 -6.60
CA VAL A 78 3.88 -8.76 -6.24
C VAL A 78 4.11 -10.08 -7.00
N GLY A 79 5.13 -10.15 -7.86
CA GLY A 79 5.43 -11.37 -8.63
C GLY A 79 4.40 -11.66 -9.73
N ARG A 80 3.65 -10.63 -10.16
CA ARG A 80 2.75 -10.69 -11.31
C ARG A 80 3.31 -9.85 -12.43
N ASP A 81 4.23 -10.45 -13.17
CA ASP A 81 4.54 -9.96 -14.51
C ASP A 81 3.33 -10.25 -15.41
N HIS A 82 2.75 -9.19 -15.98
CA HIS A 82 1.81 -9.35 -17.08
C HIS A 82 2.63 -9.59 -18.34
N THR A 83 2.73 -10.84 -18.76
CA THR A 83 2.69 -11.15 -20.19
C THR A 83 1.25 -11.47 -20.57
#